data_AF-A0A7K2XH78-F1
#
_entry.id   AF-A0A7K2XH78-F1
#
_cell.length_a   1.000
_cell.length_b   1.000
_cell.length_c   1.000
_cell.angle_alpha   90.00
_cell.angle_beta   90.00
_cell.angle_gamma   90.00
#
_symmetry.space_group_name_H-M   'P 1'
#
loop_
_entity.id
_entity.type
_entity.pdbx_description
1 polymer ?
#
loop_
_entity_poly.entity_id
_entity_poly.type
_entity_poly.pdbx_seq_one_letter_code
_entity_poly.pdbx_strand_id
1 'polypeptide(L)' 'GLAGNFGFEPGHYDVSVACAEDRLLPSLRAAPPEAEVLADGFSCRTQIADLTGGRGRHLAELLAEGVEEEAR' A
#
# COMPACT_ATOMS: atom_id res chain seq x y z
N GLY A 1 3.84 -3.66 -8.50
CA GLY A 1 5.17 -4.20 -8.83
C GLY A 1 5.50 -5.50 -8.10
N LEU A 2 4.98 -5.73 -6.88
CA LEU A 2 5.35 -6.89 -6.06
C LEU A 2 4.44 -8.14 -6.19
N ALA A 3 3.81 -8.42 -7.34
CA ALA A 3 2.94 -9.60 -7.42
C ALA A 3 3.71 -10.89 -7.08
N GLY A 4 3.29 -11.62 -6.04
CA GLY A 4 4.08 -12.72 -5.47
C GLY A 4 5.41 -12.24 -4.90
N ASN A 5 6.51 -12.86 -5.34
CA ASN A 5 7.88 -12.44 -5.02
C ASN A 5 8.55 -11.64 -6.16
N PHE A 6 7.82 -11.30 -7.23
CA PHE A 6 8.41 -10.77 -8.48
C PHE A 6 9.44 -9.66 -8.24
N GLY A 7 9.08 -8.59 -7.52
CA GLY A 7 10.01 -7.46 -7.32
C GLY A 7 11.15 -7.72 -6.32
N PHE A 8 11.19 -8.89 -5.69
CA PHE A 8 12.31 -9.35 -4.87
C PHE A 8 13.28 -10.25 -5.64
N GLU A 9 12.90 -10.72 -6.84
CA GLU A 9 13.78 -11.55 -7.65
C GLU A 9 14.93 -10.73 -8.26
N PRO A 10 16.13 -11.31 -8.38
CA PRO A 10 17.26 -10.64 -9.00
C PRO A 10 16.91 -10.11 -10.39
N GLY A 11 17.15 -8.81 -10.61
CA GLY A 11 16.89 -8.14 -11.89
C GLY A 11 15.47 -7.60 -12.07
N HIS A 12 14.54 -7.81 -11.14
CA HIS A 12 13.15 -7.35 -11.25
C HIS A 12 12.83 -6.09 -10.44
N TYR A 13 13.74 -5.65 -9.57
CA TYR A 13 13.50 -4.52 -8.68
C TYR A 13 13.12 -3.25 -9.44
N ASP A 14 13.92 -2.85 -10.44
CA ASP A 14 13.69 -1.61 -11.19
C ASP A 14 12.35 -1.63 -11.94
N VAL A 15 11.97 -2.80 -12.50
CA VAL A 15 10.66 -2.99 -13.15
C VAL A 15 9.53 -2.89 -12.13
N SER A 16 9.70 -3.51 -10.96
CA SER A 16 8.72 -3.44 -9.87
C SER A 16 8.49 -2.00 -9.40
N VAL A 17 9.56 -1.20 -9.28
CA VAL A 17 9.52 0.22 -8.93
C VAL A 17 8.86 1.03 -10.05
N ALA A 18 9.25 0.80 -11.31
CA ALA A 18 8.64 1.47 -12.46
C ALA A 18 7.11 1.23 -12.53
N CYS A 19 6.66 0.01 -12.25
CA CYS A 19 5.23 -0.30 -12.14
C CYS A 19 4.54 0.47 -11.00
N ALA A 20 5.23 0.73 -9.88
CA ALA A 20 4.67 1.53 -8.79
C ALA A 20 4.62 3.03 -9.15
N GLU A 21 5.63 3.51 -9.87
CA GLU A 21 5.73 4.89 -10.34
C GLU A 21 4.70 5.26 -11.42
N ASP A 22 4.15 4.29 -12.17
CA ASP A 22 3.14 4.56 -13.19
C ASP A 22 1.85 5.19 -12.61
N ARG A 23 1.35 4.66 -11.48
CA ARG A 23 0.06 5.10 -10.90
C ARG A 23 0.04 5.16 -9.38
N LEU A 24 0.60 4.16 -8.70
CA LEU A 24 0.49 4.02 -7.25
C LEU A 24 1.18 5.17 -6.51
N LEU A 25 2.47 5.37 -6.76
CA LEU A 25 3.26 6.38 -6.04
C LEU A 25 2.82 7.83 -6.36
N PRO A 26 2.47 8.19 -7.61
CA PRO A 26 1.84 9.49 -7.87
C PRO A 26 0.54 9.69 -7.09
N SER A 27 -0.33 8.67 -7.01
CA SER A 27 -1.60 8.78 -6.29
C SER A 27 -1.40 8.96 -4.78
N LEU A 28 -0.44 8.24 -4.20
CA LEU A 28 -0.09 8.39 -2.78
C LEU A 28 0.51 9.76 -2.47
N ARG A 29 1.36 10.30 -3.35
CA ARG A 29 1.94 11.64 -3.19
C ARG A 29 0.91 12.77 -3.32
N ALA A 30 -0.14 12.56 -4.12
CA ALA A 30 -1.21 13.52 -4.32
C ALA A 30 -2.30 13.46 -3.24
N ALA A 31 -2.36 12.36 -2.46
CA ALA A 31 -3.35 12.19 -1.41
C ALA A 31 -3.10 13.19 -0.25
N PRO A 32 -4.16 13.70 0.39
CA PRO A 32 -3.99 14.55 1.56
C PRO A 32 -3.41 13.76 2.75
N PRO A 33 -2.76 14.44 3.72
CA PRO A 33 -2.11 13.77 4.86
C PRO A 33 -3.04 12.85 5.67
N GLU A 34 -4.32 13.17 5.72
CA GLU A 34 -5.38 12.44 6.44
C GLU A 34 -6.04 11.33 5.60
N ALA A 35 -5.59 11.09 4.37
CA ALA A 35 -6.17 10.05 3.53
C ALA A 35 -5.85 8.64 4.06
N GLU A 36 -6.89 7.83 4.19
CA GLU A 36 -6.73 6.39 4.44
C GLU A 36 -6.25 5.67 3.18
N VAL A 37 -5.18 4.89 3.31
CA VAL A 37 -4.65 4.06 2.23
C VAL A 37 -5.11 2.63 2.43
N LEU A 38 -6.22 2.26 1.78
CA LEU A 38 -6.73 0.88 1.82
C LEU A 38 -5.96 0.00 0.82
N ALA A 39 -5.37 -1.08 1.31
CA ALA A 39 -4.70 -2.09 0.51
C ALA A 39 -4.81 -3.48 1.16
N ASP A 40 -5.63 -4.36 0.59
CA ASP A 40 -5.87 -5.71 1.15
C ASP A 40 -4.77 -6.71 0.80
N GLY A 41 -4.06 -6.51 -0.30
CA GLY A 41 -2.95 -7.36 -0.71
C GLY A 41 -1.71 -7.13 0.15
N PHE A 42 -1.12 -8.22 0.67
CA PHE A 42 0.17 -8.17 1.39
C PHE A 42 1.24 -7.48 0.54
N SER A 43 1.43 -7.94 -0.71
CA SER A 43 2.39 -7.34 -1.65
C SER A 43 2.18 -5.85 -1.88
N CYS A 44 0.92 -5.38 -1.93
CA CYS A 44 0.64 -3.96 -2.09
C CYS A 44 1.05 -3.18 -0.84
N ARG A 45 0.68 -3.65 0.36
CA ARG A 45 1.08 -3.02 1.62
C ARG A 45 2.60 -2.99 1.79
N THR A 46 3.29 -4.08 1.46
CA THR A 46 4.75 -4.15 1.48
C THR A 46 5.36 -3.14 0.53
N GLN A 47 4.87 -3.06 -0.72
CA GLN A 47 5.41 -2.10 -1.70
C GLN A 47 5.21 -0.64 -1.24
N ILE A 48 4.06 -0.35 -0.64
CA ILE A 48 3.76 0.98 -0.08
C ILE A 48 4.75 1.29 1.05
N ALA A 49 4.89 0.40 2.02
CA ALA A 49 5.80 0.58 3.14
C ALA A 49 7.25 0.76 2.69
N ASP A 50 7.72 -0.10 1.78
CA ASP A 50 9.11 -0.09 1.30
C ASP A 50 9.45 1.19 0.51
N LEU A 51 8.52 1.69 -0.30
CA LEU A 51 8.80 2.80 -1.22
C LEU A 51 8.39 4.18 -0.68
N THR A 52 7.50 4.26 0.32
CA THR A 52 7.02 5.54 0.86
C THR A 52 7.25 5.71 2.35
N GLY A 53 7.55 4.64 3.09
CA GLY A 53 7.53 4.64 4.56
C GLY A 53 6.13 4.74 5.17
N GLY A 54 5.09 4.82 4.34
CA GLY A 54 3.69 4.87 4.74
C GLY A 54 3.12 3.49 5.05
N ARG A 55 1.88 3.47 5.55
CA ARG A 55 1.16 2.23 5.86
C ARG A 55 -0.11 2.13 5.03
N GLY A 56 -0.23 1.07 4.24
CA GLY A 56 -1.53 0.63 3.75
C GLY A 56 -2.24 -0.23 4.79
N ARG A 57 -3.56 -0.08 4.95
CA ARG A 57 -4.39 -0.84 5.88
C ARG A 57 -5.25 -1.86 5.14
N HIS A 58 -5.48 -3.01 5.77
CA HIS A 58 -6.47 -3.97 5.30
C HIS A 58 -7.88 -3.49 5.67
N LEU A 59 -8.87 -3.75 4.83
CA LEU A 59 -10.27 -3.36 5.05
C LEU A 59 -10.78 -3.81 6.43
N ALA A 60 -10.44 -5.02 6.86
CA ALA A 60 -10.80 -5.53 8.18
C ALA A 60 -10.32 -4.64 9.35
N GLU A 61 -9.17 -3.98 9.22
CA GLU A 61 -8.66 -3.06 10.25
C GLU A 61 -9.50 -1.79 10.31
N LEU A 62 -9.97 -1.29 9.16
CA LEU A 62 -10.82 -0.10 9.08
C LEU A 62 -12.24 -0.38 9.60
N LEU A 63 -12.78 -1.55 9.26
CA LEU A 63 -14.08 -1.98 9.78
C LEU A 63 -14.05 -2.21 11.28
N ALA A 64 -12.99 -2.81 11.81
CA ALA A 64 -12.84 -3.02 13.25
C ALA A 64 -12.83 -1.69 14.02
N GLU A 65 -12.06 -0.70 13.53
CA GLU A 65 -12.02 0.65 14.11
C GLU A 65 -13.41 1.31 14.11
N GLY A 66 -14.12 1.30 12.97
CA GLY A 66 -15.45 1.90 12.89
C GLY A 66 -16.50 1.22 13.79
N VAL A 67 -16.45 -0.10 13.94
CA VAL A 67 -17.34 -0.84 14.86
C VAL A 67 -17.03 -0.53 16.32
N GLU A 68 -15.75 -0.39 16.67
CA GLU A 68 -15.33 0.00 18.02
C GLU A 68 -15.73 1.45 18.36
N GLU A 69 -15.66 2.35 17.38
CA GLU A 69 -16.12 3.74 17.52
C GLU A 69 -17.63 3.83 17.75
N GLU A 70 -18.45 3.07 17.02
CA GLU A 70 -19.91 3.02 17.23
C GLU A 70 -20.30 2.45 18.59
N ALA A 71 -19.50 1.53 19.13
CA ALA A 71 -19.76 0.89 20.42
C ALA A 71 -19.42 1.79 21.63
N ARG A 72 -18.75 2.93 21.41
CA ARG A 72 -18.27 3.86 22.44
C ARG A 72 -19.24 5.01 22.69
#